data_AF-A0A0N5CML6-F1
#
_entry.id   AF-A0A0N5CML6-F1
#
_cell.length_a   1.000
_cell.length_b   1.000
_cell.length_c   1.000
_cell.angle_alpha   90.00
_cell.angle_beta   90.00
_cell.angle_gamma   90.00
#
_symmetry.space_group_name_H-M   'P 1'
#
loop_
_entity.id
_entity.type
_entity.pdbx_description
1 polymer ?
#
loop_
_entity_poly.entity_id
_entity_poly.type
_entity_poly.pdbx_seq_one_letter_code
_entity_poly.pdbx_strand_id
1 'polypeptide(L)'
;MGKICTYWCYYYAGALAATADVLTQNVVEKRWHKGEYSGIRTVRFATLILFWIAPITYRWFLLLEKLKGKPNLLPLKRMIIDQSMAAPTFTFTFITNLHLLERKPFHEALGIAKKEIIPVMKTNYRVWPAVQLVNFYLLPLRYRLVFVQFVGLFWNMYLSYATQAESQGKSK
;
A
#
# COMPACT_ATOMS: atom_id res chain seq x y z
N MET A 1 -12.38 -14.26 22.73
CA MET A 1 -11.04 -13.65 22.58
C MET A 1 -10.71 -13.08 21.18
N GLY A 2 -11.29 -13.58 20.07
CA GLY A 2 -10.89 -13.14 18.72
C GLY A 2 -11.22 -11.69 18.32
N LYS A 3 -12.40 -11.16 18.65
CA LYS A 3 -12.84 -9.83 18.18
C LYS A 3 -12.03 -8.67 18.76
N ILE A 4 -11.67 -8.75 20.04
CA ILE A 4 -10.89 -7.71 20.73
C ILE A 4 -9.52 -7.56 20.06
N CYS A 5 -8.81 -8.67 19.79
CA CYS A 5 -7.51 -8.65 19.12
C CYS A 5 -7.56 -8.03 17.71
N THR A 6 -8.68 -8.22 16.99
CA THR A 6 -8.92 -7.61 15.68
C THR A 6 -9.08 -6.09 15.76
N TYR A 7 -9.82 -5.58 16.74
CA TYR A 7 -9.94 -4.13 16.95
C TYR A 7 -8.59 -3.48 17.30
N TRP A 8 -7.77 -4.14 18.13
CA TRP A 8 -6.42 -3.66 18.42
C TRP A 8 -5.55 -3.57 17.16
N CYS A 9 -5.62 -4.55 16.24
CA CYS A 9 -4.88 -4.48 14.98
C CYS A 9 -5.29 -3.28 14.10
N TYR A 10 -6.58 -2.93 14.07
CA TYR A 10 -7.06 -1.77 13.32
C TYR A 10 -6.60 -0.44 13.93
N TYR A 11 -6.66 -0.32 15.26
CA TYR A 11 -6.15 0.86 15.97
C TYR A 11 -4.64 1.03 15.77
N TYR A 12 -3.85 -0.04 15.90
CA TYR A 12 -2.41 0.02 15.63
C TYR A 12 -2.12 0.38 14.17
N ALA A 13 -2.87 -0.15 13.19
CA ALA A 13 -2.69 0.19 11.79
C ALA A 13 -2.98 1.67 11.49
N GLY A 14 -4.05 2.23 12.08
CA GLY A 14 -4.36 3.66 11.96
C GLY A 14 -3.35 4.55 12.66
N ALA A 15 -2.88 4.17 13.86
CA ALA A 15 -1.83 4.89 14.57
C ALA A 15 -0.49 4.88 13.81
N LEU A 16 -0.13 3.72 13.25
CA LEU A 16 1.07 3.58 12.42
C LEU A 16 0.98 4.39 11.13
N ALA A 17 -0.19 4.39 10.48
CA ALA A 17 -0.46 5.26 9.34
C ALA A 17 -0.29 6.74 9.68
N ALA A 18 -0.76 7.16 10.86
CA ALA A 18 -0.56 8.53 11.34
C ALA A 18 0.93 8.83 11.55
N THR A 19 1.67 7.99 12.26
CA THR A 19 3.13 8.19 12.45
C THR A 19 3.90 8.15 11.14
N ALA A 20 3.51 7.29 10.20
CA ALA A 20 4.11 7.16 8.89
C ALA A 20 3.91 8.42 8.05
N ASP A 21 2.71 9.00 8.04
CA ASP A 21 2.42 10.25 7.35
C ASP A 21 3.16 11.44 8.00
N VAL A 22 3.23 11.49 9.35
CA VAL A 22 4.04 12.49 10.07
C VAL A 22 5.52 12.40 9.70
N LEU A 23 6.09 11.18 9.68
CA LEU A 23 7.47 10.95 9.26
C LEU A 23 7.69 11.34 7.79
N THR A 24 6.73 11.06 6.92
CA THR A 24 6.82 11.42 5.49
C THR A 24 6.80 12.94 5.31
N GLN A 25 5.89 13.64 5.99
CA GLN A 25 5.82 15.11 5.96
C GLN A 25 7.10 15.76 6.52
N ASN A 26 7.72 15.16 7.53
CA ASN A 26 8.92 15.71 8.18
C ASN A 26 10.22 15.37 7.44
N VAL A 27 10.43 14.11 7.06
CA VAL A 27 11.72 13.61 6.54
C VAL A 27 11.83 13.77 5.04
N VAL A 28 10.76 13.42 4.32
CA VAL A 28 10.75 13.37 2.85
C VAL A 28 10.42 14.75 2.28
N GLU A 29 9.31 15.32 2.76
CA GLU A 29 8.81 16.59 2.22
C GLU A 29 9.44 17.81 2.90
N LYS A 30 10.16 17.61 4.03
CA LYS A 30 10.75 18.66 4.89
C LYS A 30 9.79 19.80 5.19
N ARG A 31 8.48 19.51 5.23
CA ARG A 31 7.42 20.51 5.37
C ARG A 31 7.45 21.23 6.70
N TRP A 32 7.93 20.54 7.75
CA TRP A 32 8.15 21.13 9.06
C TRP A 32 9.08 22.34 9.03
N HIS A 33 10.18 22.24 8.29
CA HIS A 33 11.13 23.36 8.12
C HIS A 33 10.58 24.49 7.24
N LYS A 34 9.54 24.22 6.45
CA LYS A 34 8.85 25.20 5.60
C LYS A 34 7.60 25.81 6.26
N GLY A 35 7.22 25.35 7.46
CA GLY A 35 5.99 25.78 8.14
C GLY A 35 4.68 25.26 7.52
N GLU A 36 4.75 24.29 6.59
CA GLU A 36 3.59 23.78 5.82
C GLU A 36 3.03 22.45 6.36
N TYR A 37 3.20 22.16 7.65
CA TYR A 37 2.72 20.91 8.25
C TYR A 37 1.19 20.82 8.20
N SER A 38 0.64 19.70 7.70
CA SER A 38 -0.81 19.48 7.60
C SER A 38 -1.26 18.30 8.45
N GLY A 39 -1.68 18.59 9.69
CA GLY A 39 -2.28 17.58 10.57
C GLY A 39 -3.58 16.99 10.02
N ILE A 40 -4.32 17.75 9.20
CA ILE A 40 -5.54 17.30 8.52
C ILE A 40 -5.25 16.19 7.51
N ARG A 41 -4.06 16.20 6.88
CA ARG A 41 -3.60 15.12 6.02
C ARG A 41 -3.32 13.85 6.82
N THR A 42 -2.64 13.97 7.95
CA THR A 42 -2.34 12.84 8.84
C THR A 42 -3.61 12.17 9.36
N VAL A 43 -4.60 12.97 9.79
CA VAL A 43 -5.90 12.44 10.19
C VAL A 43 -6.59 11.75 9.02
N ARG A 44 -6.63 12.35 7.82
CA ARG A 44 -7.23 11.71 6.63
C ARG A 44 -6.61 10.35 6.31
N PHE A 45 -5.28 10.23 6.31
CA PHE A 45 -4.59 8.95 6.07
C PHE A 45 -4.86 7.93 7.17
N ALA A 46 -4.86 8.35 8.43
CA ALA A 46 -5.20 7.48 9.55
C ALA A 46 -6.64 6.95 9.47
N THR A 47 -7.61 7.80 9.13
CA THR A 47 -9.02 7.42 8.99
C THR A 47 -9.23 6.48 7.80
N LEU A 48 -8.62 6.76 6.64
CA LEU A 48 -8.70 5.89 5.47
C LEU A 48 -8.11 4.51 5.76
N ILE A 49 -6.99 4.45 6.48
CA ILE A 49 -6.36 3.18 6.80
C ILE A 49 -7.17 2.43 7.87
N LEU A 50 -7.65 3.11 8.91
CA LEU A 50 -8.38 2.47 10.00
C LEU A 50 -9.76 1.94 9.57
N PHE A 51 -10.49 2.69 8.74
CA PHE A 51 -11.88 2.35 8.39
C PHE A 51 -12.03 1.68 7.01
N TRP A 52 -11.06 1.81 6.11
CA TRP A 52 -11.19 1.26 4.75
C TRP A 52 -10.13 0.21 4.41
N ILE A 53 -8.85 0.57 4.45
CA ILE A 53 -7.77 -0.34 4.02
C ILE A 53 -7.62 -1.51 5.01
N ALA A 54 -7.47 -1.23 6.30
CA ALA A 54 -7.23 -2.25 7.31
C ALA A 54 -8.32 -3.35 7.37
N PRO A 55 -9.63 -3.06 7.35
CA PRO A 55 -10.64 -4.11 7.34
C PRO A 55 -10.65 -4.94 6.05
N ILE A 56 -10.35 -4.33 4.89
CA ILE A 56 -10.28 -5.04 3.61
C ILE A 56 -9.05 -5.97 3.59
N THR A 57 -7.88 -5.43 3.93
CA THR A 57 -6.62 -6.19 3.95
C THR A 57 -6.65 -7.30 5.00
N TYR A 58 -7.26 -7.07 6.16
CA TYR A 58 -7.43 -8.12 7.17
C TYR A 58 -8.35 -9.25 6.69
N ARG A 59 -9.49 -8.92 6.06
CA ARG A 59 -10.36 -9.93 5.45
C ARG A 59 -9.62 -10.71 4.36
N TRP A 60 -8.80 -10.05 3.56
CA TRP A 60 -7.97 -10.69 2.54
C TRP A 60 -6.97 -11.67 3.15
N PHE A 61 -6.25 -11.27 4.20
CA PHE A 61 -5.34 -12.18 4.91
C PHE A 61 -6.07 -13.37 5.55
N LEU A 62 -7.26 -13.17 6.09
CA LEU A 62 -8.09 -14.28 6.60
C LEU A 62 -8.51 -15.26 5.49
N LEU A 63 -8.82 -14.78 4.28
CA LEU A 63 -9.09 -15.65 3.14
C LEU A 63 -7.84 -16.44 2.73
N LEU A 64 -6.67 -15.79 2.71
CA LEU A 64 -5.39 -16.44 2.45
C LEU A 64 -5.01 -17.47 3.55
N GLU A 65 -5.49 -17.30 4.78
CA GLU A 65 -5.29 -18.28 5.85
C GLU A 65 -6.14 -19.54 5.70
N LYS A 66 -7.30 -19.47 5.04
CA LYS A 66 -8.15 -20.63 4.76
C LYS A 66 -7.57 -21.58 3.70
N LEU A 67 -6.50 -21.17 3.01
CA LEU A 67 -5.80 -22.04 2.07
C LEU A 67 -5.24 -23.26 2.80
N LYS A 68 -5.54 -24.45 2.29
CA LYS A 68 -4.95 -25.71 2.75
C LYS A 68 -3.75 -26.08 1.88
N GLY A 69 -2.74 -26.68 2.49
CA GLY A 69 -1.50 -27.11 1.82
C GLY A 69 -0.40 -27.49 2.80
N LYS A 70 0.76 -27.87 2.26
CA LYS A 70 1.95 -28.17 3.07
C LYS A 70 2.39 -26.90 3.83
N PRO A 71 2.73 -26.98 5.13
CA PRO A 71 3.05 -25.80 5.95
C PRO A 71 4.22 -24.98 5.39
N ASN A 72 5.21 -25.63 4.78
CA ASN A 72 6.37 -24.96 4.16
C ASN A 72 6.04 -24.32 2.80
N LEU A 73 4.97 -24.74 2.12
CA LEU A 73 4.56 -24.16 0.83
C LEU A 73 3.43 -23.14 0.97
N LEU A 74 2.84 -23.07 2.15
CA LEU A 74 1.69 -22.21 2.42
C LEU A 74 2.03 -20.72 2.30
N PRO A 75 3.16 -20.21 2.82
CA PRO A 75 3.56 -18.82 2.63
C PRO A 75 3.78 -18.47 1.15
N LEU A 76 4.41 -19.37 0.39
CA LEU A 76 4.64 -19.19 -1.03
C LEU A 76 3.33 -19.15 -1.82
N LYS A 77 2.40 -20.06 -1.51
CA LYS A 77 1.07 -20.09 -2.14
C LYS A 77 0.26 -18.82 -1.85
N ARG A 78 0.34 -18.33 -0.60
CA ARG A 78 -0.27 -17.05 -0.21
C ARG A 78 0.33 -15.88 -0.96
N MET A 79 1.66 -15.82 -1.09
CA MET A 79 2.36 -14.80 -1.88
C MET A 79 1.92 -14.84 -3.35
N ILE A 80 1.87 -16.00 -3.98
CA ILE A 80 1.48 -16.12 -5.40
C ILE A 80 0.06 -15.58 -5.62
N ILE A 81 -0.89 -15.93 -4.74
CA ILE A 81 -2.28 -15.46 -4.84
C ILE A 81 -2.38 -13.95 -4.56
N ASP A 82 -1.62 -13.46 -3.58
CA ASP A 82 -1.55 -12.03 -3.28
C ASP A 82 -1.01 -11.22 -4.47
N GLN A 83 0.07 -11.69 -5.09
CA GLN A 83 0.71 -11.06 -6.24
C GLN A 83 -0.14 -11.17 -7.52
N SER A 84 -0.94 -12.21 -7.70
CA SER A 84 -1.76 -12.38 -8.90
C SER A 84 -3.11 -11.65 -8.86
N MET A 85 -3.68 -11.46 -7.67
CA MET A 85 -5.01 -10.86 -7.52
C MET A 85 -4.96 -9.50 -6.82
N ALA A 86 -4.42 -9.44 -5.59
CA ALA A 86 -4.47 -8.22 -4.79
C ALA A 86 -3.54 -7.15 -5.33
N ALA A 87 -2.30 -7.50 -5.69
CA ALA A 87 -1.32 -6.55 -6.19
C ALA A 87 -1.79 -5.79 -7.45
N PRO A 88 -2.30 -6.43 -8.53
CA PRO A 88 -2.77 -5.69 -9.70
C PRO A 88 -4.00 -4.83 -9.42
N THR A 89 -4.97 -5.32 -8.63
CA THR A 89 -6.15 -4.52 -8.26
C THR A 89 -5.79 -3.31 -7.40
N PHE A 90 -4.90 -3.50 -6.41
CA PHE A 90 -4.46 -2.41 -5.55
C PHE A 90 -3.63 -1.38 -6.32
N THR A 91 -2.69 -1.83 -7.15
CA THR A 91 -1.85 -0.94 -7.96
C THR A 91 -2.68 -0.14 -8.95
N PHE A 92 -3.64 -0.78 -9.62
CA PHE A 92 -4.53 -0.09 -10.56
C PHE A 92 -5.40 0.97 -9.90
N THR A 93 -6.03 0.63 -8.77
CA THR A 93 -6.86 1.59 -8.02
C THR A 93 -6.01 2.73 -7.47
N PHE A 94 -4.78 2.46 -7.04
CA PHE A 94 -3.85 3.48 -6.55
C PHE A 94 -3.46 4.48 -7.64
N ILE A 95 -2.98 4.02 -8.80
CA ILE A 95 -2.59 4.91 -9.93
C ILE A 95 -3.80 5.73 -10.40
N THR A 96 -4.98 5.11 -10.49
CA THR A 96 -6.21 5.82 -10.86
C THR A 96 -6.53 6.94 -9.87
N ASN A 97 -6.47 6.67 -8.56
CA ASN A 97 -6.71 7.68 -7.52
C ASN A 97 -5.66 8.80 -7.56
N LEU A 98 -4.39 8.47 -7.81
CA LEU A 98 -3.32 9.45 -7.91
C LEU A 98 -3.61 10.49 -9.00
N HIS A 99 -3.99 10.05 -10.21
CA HIS A 99 -4.32 10.97 -11.31
C HIS A 99 -5.64 11.72 -11.12
N LEU A 100 -6.61 11.14 -10.41
CA LEU A 100 -7.82 11.87 -10.01
C LEU A 100 -7.49 13.02 -9.05
N LEU A 101 -6.55 12.81 -8.13
CA LEU A 101 -6.07 13.86 -7.23
C LEU A 101 -5.30 14.97 -7.96
N GLU A 102 -4.65 14.64 -9.08
CA GLU A 102 -4.07 15.61 -10.01
C GLU A 102 -5.11 16.39 -10.84
N ARG A 103 -6.41 16.23 -10.53
CA ARG A 103 -7.55 16.84 -11.23
C ARG A 103 -7.73 16.40 -12.68
N LYS A 104 -7.19 15.23 -13.07
CA LYS A 104 -7.49 14.66 -14.39
C LYS A 104 -8.91 14.08 -14.41
N PRO A 105 -9.64 14.21 -15.53
CA PRO A 105 -10.95 13.57 -15.67
C PRO A 105 -10.85 12.05 -15.55
N PHE A 106 -11.88 11.41 -14.97
CA PHE A 106 -11.87 9.98 -14.65
C PHE A 106 -11.52 9.06 -15.83
N HIS A 107 -12.04 9.36 -17.02
CA HIS A 107 -11.73 8.63 -18.24
C HIS A 107 -10.23 8.69 -18.59
N GLU A 108 -9.60 9.84 -18.39
CA GLU A 108 -8.18 10.03 -18.65
C GLU A 108 -7.32 9.33 -17.58
N ALA A 109 -7.69 9.44 -16.31
CA ALA A 109 -7.03 8.74 -15.21
C ALA A 109 -7.02 7.21 -15.43
N LEU A 110 -8.16 6.64 -15.87
CA LEU A 110 -8.24 5.21 -16.22
C LEU A 110 -7.37 4.85 -17.42
N GLY A 111 -7.33 5.72 -18.45
CA GLY A 111 -6.51 5.52 -19.64
C GLY A 111 -5.01 5.49 -19.31
N ILE A 112 -4.58 6.37 -18.40
CA ILE A 112 -3.19 6.42 -17.91
C ILE A 112 -2.89 5.20 -17.04
N ALA A 113 -3.76 4.88 -16.08
CA ALA A 113 -3.58 3.71 -15.22
C ALA A 113 -3.44 2.40 -16.02
N LYS A 114 -4.19 2.23 -17.12
CA LYS A 114 -4.03 1.07 -18.02
C LYS A 114 -2.68 1.01 -18.73
N LYS A 115 -2.06 2.14 -19.02
CA LYS A 115 -0.73 2.21 -19.66
C LYS A 115 0.38 1.95 -18.64
N GLU A 116 0.25 2.53 -17.46
CA GLU A 116 1.28 2.48 -16.41
C GLU A 116 1.24 1.19 -15.58
N ILE A 117 0.11 0.47 -15.53
CA ILE A 117 -0.01 -0.74 -14.72
C ILE A 117 1.04 -1.79 -15.07
N ILE A 118 1.39 -1.98 -16.35
CA ILE A 118 2.38 -3.00 -16.76
C ILE A 118 3.80 -2.67 -16.29
N PRO A 119 4.37 -1.48 -16.60
CA PRO A 119 5.71 -1.12 -16.11
C PRO A 119 5.78 -1.05 -14.58
N VAL A 120 4.71 -0.57 -13.93
CA VAL A 120 4.64 -0.55 -12.46
C VAL A 120 4.59 -1.98 -11.89
N MET A 121 3.77 -2.87 -12.45
CA MET A 121 3.68 -4.26 -12.00
C MET A 121 4.97 -5.05 -12.22
N LYS A 122 5.73 -4.77 -13.29
CA LYS A 122 7.07 -5.35 -13.47
C LYS A 122 8.01 -5.00 -12.32
N THR A 123 7.96 -3.74 -11.87
CA THR A 123 8.77 -3.31 -10.72
C THR A 123 8.20 -3.88 -9.42
N ASN A 124 6.87 -3.96 -9.31
CA ASN A 124 6.18 -4.53 -8.17
C ASN A 124 6.64 -5.97 -7.92
N TYR A 125 6.70 -6.79 -8.97
CA TYR A 125 7.17 -8.18 -8.90
C TYR A 125 8.67 -8.34 -8.60
N ARG A 126 9.48 -7.28 -8.67
CA ARG A 126 10.89 -7.34 -8.24
C ARG A 126 11.05 -7.14 -6.74
N VAL A 127 10.15 -6.37 -6.12
CA VAL A 127 10.28 -5.94 -4.72
C VAL A 127 9.32 -6.71 -3.82
N TRP A 128 8.04 -6.74 -4.20
CA TRP A 128 6.98 -7.22 -3.33
C TRP A 128 6.95 -8.72 -3.06
N PRO A 129 7.37 -9.62 -3.97
CA PRO A 129 7.48 -11.04 -3.64
C PRO A 129 8.44 -11.29 -2.48
N ALA A 130 9.61 -10.63 -2.46
CA ALA A 130 10.56 -10.76 -1.36
C ALA A 130 9.98 -10.21 -0.04
N VAL A 131 9.34 -9.03 -0.11
CA VAL A 131 8.66 -8.40 1.03
C VAL A 131 7.55 -9.32 1.57
N GLN A 132 6.71 -9.87 0.71
CA GLN A 132 5.62 -10.75 1.11
C GLN A 132 6.11 -12.10 1.63
N LEU A 133 7.22 -12.64 1.12
CA LEU A 133 7.82 -13.85 1.69
C LEU A 133 8.32 -13.60 3.11
N VAL A 134 9.07 -12.52 3.34
CA VAL A 134 9.47 -12.09 4.69
C VAL A 134 8.23 -11.92 5.58
N ASN A 135 7.20 -11.27 5.06
CA ASN A 135 5.95 -11.03 5.76
C ASN A 135 5.23 -12.32 6.19
N PHE A 136 5.14 -13.31 5.30
CA PHE A 136 4.42 -14.55 5.60
C PHE A 136 5.25 -15.59 6.37
N TYR A 137 6.58 -15.60 6.19
CA TYR A 137 7.48 -16.52 6.89
C TYR A 137 7.90 -16.04 8.28
N LEU A 138 8.32 -14.78 8.41
CA LEU A 138 8.96 -14.28 9.62
C LEU A 138 7.98 -13.57 10.55
N LEU A 139 6.91 -12.97 10.00
CA LEU A 139 6.02 -12.14 10.79
C LEU A 139 4.73 -12.86 11.21
N PRO A 140 4.40 -12.85 12.53
CA PRO A 140 3.08 -13.20 13.03
C PRO A 140 1.99 -12.31 12.40
N LEU A 141 0.78 -12.85 12.18
CA LEU A 141 -0.34 -12.17 11.51
C LEU A 141 -0.56 -10.71 11.97
N ARG A 142 -0.42 -10.45 13.28
CA ARG A 142 -0.58 -9.12 13.90
C ARG A 142 0.41 -8.05 13.41
N TYR A 143 1.62 -8.43 13.00
CA TYR A 143 2.65 -7.49 12.53
C TYR A 143 2.69 -7.37 11.00
N ARG A 144 1.99 -8.26 10.28
CA ARG A 144 2.05 -8.30 8.82
C ARG A 144 1.54 -7.03 8.16
N LEU A 145 0.43 -6.51 8.68
CA LEU A 145 -0.16 -5.27 8.20
C LEU A 145 0.80 -4.09 8.44
N VAL A 146 1.42 -4.01 9.61
CA VAL A 146 2.37 -2.95 9.98
C VAL A 146 3.57 -2.93 9.03
N PHE A 147 4.17 -4.08 8.80
CA PHE A 147 5.33 -4.22 7.94
C PHE A 147 5.04 -3.84 6.49
N VAL A 148 3.90 -4.30 5.94
CA VAL A 148 3.46 -3.95 4.59
C VAL A 148 3.23 -2.45 4.45
N GLN A 149 2.61 -1.81 5.45
CA GLN A 149 2.39 -0.37 5.42
C GLN A 149 3.71 0.42 5.50
N PHE A 150 4.67 -0.03 6.30
CA PHE A 150 6.00 0.58 6.36
C PHE A 150 6.74 0.53 5.02
N VAL A 151 6.80 -0.64 4.38
CA VAL A 151 7.39 -0.79 3.03
C VAL A 151 6.58 -0.01 1.99
N GLY A 152 5.26 0.05 2.16
CA GLY A 152 4.34 0.81 1.32
C GLY A 152 4.67 2.30 1.24
N LEU A 153 5.29 2.90 2.27
CA LEU A 153 5.73 4.29 2.22
C LEU A 153 6.81 4.52 1.16
N PHE A 154 7.83 3.67 1.15
CA PHE A 154 8.90 3.72 0.15
C PHE A 154 8.35 3.43 -1.24
N TRP A 155 7.40 2.50 -1.34
CA TRP A 155 6.72 2.20 -2.60
C TRP A 155 5.92 3.38 -3.14
N ASN A 156 5.16 4.08 -2.29
CA ASN A 156 4.40 5.27 -2.69
C ASN A 156 5.33 6.40 -3.18
N MET A 157 6.49 6.58 -2.53
CA MET A 157 7.49 7.55 -2.98
C MET A 157 8.04 7.19 -4.36
N TYR A 158 8.37 5.91 -4.59
CA TYR A 158 8.79 5.42 -5.90
C TYR A 158 7.71 5.64 -6.97
N LEU A 159 6.45 5.31 -6.68
CA LEU A 159 5.35 5.49 -7.61
C LEU A 159 5.16 6.93 -7.99
N SER A 160 5.21 7.85 -7.02
CA SER A 160 5.13 9.29 -7.28
C SER A 160 6.26 9.77 -8.19
N TYR A 161 7.47 9.24 -8.04
CA TYR A 161 8.59 9.55 -8.92
C TYR A 161 8.39 8.96 -10.32
N ALA A 162 7.99 7.69 -10.44
CA ALA A 162 7.83 6.99 -11.70
C ALA A 162 6.71 7.59 -12.57
N THR A 163 5.56 7.92 -11.97
CA THR A 163 4.43 8.59 -12.63
C THR A 163 4.78 10.01 -13.09
N GLN A 164 5.52 10.78 -12.29
CA GLN A 164 5.97 12.12 -12.69
C GLN A 164 7.05 12.09 -13.77
N ALA A 165 7.98 11.13 -13.73
CA ALA A 165 9.02 10.98 -14.76
C ALA A 165 8.43 10.64 -16.14
N GLU A 166 7.39 9.81 -16.23
CA GLU A 166 6.68 9.55 -17.49
C GLU A 166 5.93 10.79 -18.02
N SER A 167 5.41 11.65 -17.13
CA SER A 167 4.75 12.89 -17.53
C SER A 167 5.71 13.92 -18.14
N GLN A 168 6.97 13.97 -17.66
CA GLN A 168 8.00 14.88 -18.17
C GLN A 168 8.72 14.34 -19.42
N GLY A 169 8.81 13.00 -19.58
CA GLY A 169 9.42 12.37 -20.74
C GLY A 169 8.68 12.53 -22.07
N LYS A 170 7.42 13.02 -22.05
CA LYS A 170 6.63 13.31 -23.26
C LYS A 170 6.73 14.77 -23.75
N SER A 171 7.53 15.61 -23.10
CA SER A 171 7.77 17.00 -23.51
C SER A 171 9.11 17.22 -24.22
N LYS A 172 9.75 16.17 -24.74
CA LYS A 172 10.94 16.27 -25.60
C LYS A 172 10.71 15.55 -26.92
#